data_AF-H1D3F6-F1
#
_entry.id   AF-H1D3F6-F1
#
_cell.length_a   1.000
_cell.length_b   1.000
_cell.length_c   1.000
_cell.angle_alpha   90.00
_cell.angle_beta   90.00
_cell.angle_gamma   90.00
#
_symmetry.space_group_name_H-M   'P 1'
#
loop_
_entity.id
_entity.type
_entity.pdbx_description
1 polymer ?
#
loop_
_entity_poly.entity_id
_entity_poly.type
_entity_poly.pdbx_seq_one_letter_code
_entity_poly.pdbx_strand_id
1 'polypeptide(L)'
;NPFSDVSTDDWAYQAVSDLSDQGVVEGYPDGTFKGERNITRYELAQIIARLMAKEDQLNAEQRATLDKLAGEYADELANLGVRVANLEKKVGNISWSGNGYMKFAQGYKTYETGTGKDAVTHYTGKADDKYVGRIRINVKGQVNDSTYVNGLLRSDMNFKDSETSDTYMQRLYVRHAFGDKVEATLGKYDQFFGQTGVFFDSEIKGAEVAFHANDAANLAVGYGRFEDWNGDYADNITDKHEYAYAQFSGEAGRFAYDVDYVNGTSSNKVNIWGAGLTAGLGGGFDVFGDYYKNTDAKGDPDLWTAGLGYGKQDNAKVGSFRVAASYVDAERNAFLGAYTYDASPLDALLNKDVKEVKFWRAEGDVTLAKNVRLHGEYSFDVKTKGTDTDYDDVASVSLNYVF
;
A
#
# COMPACT_ATOMS: atom_id res chain seq x y z
N ASN A 1 43.20 -40.94 -18.06
CA ASN A 1 43.85 -39.89 -17.26
C ASN A 1 43.97 -38.63 -18.12
N PRO A 2 43.16 -37.58 -17.87
CA PRO A 2 43.16 -36.36 -18.66
C PRO A 2 44.39 -35.46 -18.43
N PHE A 3 45.13 -35.62 -17.33
CA PHE A 3 46.23 -34.73 -16.96
C PHE A 3 47.47 -35.52 -16.48
N SER A 4 48.67 -35.02 -16.79
CA SER A 4 49.93 -35.72 -16.48
C SER A 4 50.33 -35.69 -14.99
N ASP A 5 49.75 -34.76 -14.23
CA ASP A 5 50.02 -34.48 -12.81
C ASP A 5 48.87 -34.91 -11.88
N VAL A 6 47.90 -35.68 -12.37
CA VAL A 6 46.82 -36.26 -11.56
C VAL A 6 46.94 -37.79 -11.62
N SER A 7 47.41 -38.39 -10.54
CA SER A 7 47.54 -39.85 -10.38
C SER A 7 46.18 -40.50 -10.15
N THR A 8 46.00 -41.77 -10.57
CA THR A 8 44.80 -42.55 -10.26
C THR A 8 44.58 -42.78 -8.77
N ASP A 9 45.64 -42.62 -7.97
CA ASP A 9 45.60 -42.74 -6.51
C ASP A 9 45.27 -41.42 -5.80
N ASP A 10 45.15 -40.30 -6.54
CA ASP A 10 44.80 -39.01 -5.96
C ASP A 10 43.33 -38.97 -5.56
N TRP A 11 43.05 -38.42 -4.38
CA TRP A 11 41.68 -38.27 -3.85
C TRP A 11 40.75 -37.50 -4.81
N ALA A 12 41.31 -36.59 -5.60
CA ALA A 12 40.58 -35.75 -6.55
C ALA A 12 40.46 -36.37 -7.95
N TYR A 13 41.13 -37.51 -8.22
CA TYR A 13 41.22 -38.10 -9.56
C TYR A 13 39.86 -38.27 -10.21
N GLN A 14 38.91 -38.89 -9.51
CA GLN A 14 37.58 -39.14 -10.06
C GLN A 14 36.84 -37.83 -10.37
N ALA A 15 36.83 -36.88 -9.43
CA ALA A 15 36.14 -35.60 -9.61
C ALA A 15 36.74 -34.77 -10.75
N VAL A 16 38.07 -34.71 -10.85
CA VAL A 16 38.78 -33.99 -11.91
C VAL A 16 38.57 -34.67 -13.26
N SER A 17 38.57 -36.00 -13.31
CA SER A 17 38.28 -36.75 -14.53
C SER A 17 36.85 -36.51 -15.00
N ASP A 18 35.87 -36.61 -14.11
CA ASP A 18 34.46 -36.41 -14.44
C ASP A 18 34.19 -34.98 -14.95
N LEU A 19 34.78 -33.97 -14.31
CA LEU A 19 34.64 -32.58 -14.72
C LEU A 19 35.40 -32.26 -16.03
N SER A 20 36.51 -32.94 -16.28
CA SER A 20 37.26 -32.81 -17.53
C SER A 20 36.50 -33.45 -18.71
N ASP A 21 35.97 -34.65 -18.51
CA ASP A 21 35.15 -35.36 -19.50
C ASP A 21 33.87 -34.57 -19.83
N GLN A 22 33.32 -33.85 -18.84
CA GLN A 22 32.21 -32.94 -19.04
C GLN A 22 32.61 -31.60 -19.70
N GLY A 23 33.89 -31.33 -19.92
CA GLY A 23 34.39 -30.07 -20.48
C GLY A 23 34.22 -28.86 -19.55
N VAL A 24 34.06 -29.10 -18.24
CA VAL A 24 33.97 -28.07 -17.22
C VAL A 24 35.36 -27.60 -16.80
N VAL A 25 36.28 -28.55 -16.63
CA VAL A 25 37.68 -28.31 -16.30
C VAL A 25 38.53 -28.56 -17.53
N GLU A 26 39.42 -27.62 -17.85
CA GLU A 26 40.45 -27.81 -18.86
C GLU A 26 41.82 -27.60 -18.20
N GLY A 27 42.78 -28.43 -18.58
CA GLY A 27 44.16 -28.32 -18.11
C GLY A 27 44.94 -27.26 -18.87
N TYR A 28 46.20 -27.11 -18.51
CA TYR A 28 47.14 -26.23 -19.15
C TYR A 28 47.64 -26.81 -20.48
N PRO A 29 48.17 -25.96 -21.40
CA PRO A 29 48.73 -26.42 -22.67
C PRO A 29 49.88 -27.44 -22.54
N ASP A 30 50.51 -27.52 -21.37
CA ASP A 30 51.55 -28.50 -21.03
C ASP A 30 50.97 -29.88 -20.60
N GLY A 31 49.64 -30.02 -20.60
CA GLY A 31 48.93 -31.26 -20.27
C GLY A 31 48.72 -31.50 -18.77
N THR A 32 48.90 -30.48 -17.93
CA THR A 32 48.75 -30.58 -16.45
C THR A 32 47.45 -29.92 -15.95
N PHE A 33 46.97 -30.28 -14.77
CA PHE A 33 45.84 -29.66 -14.07
C PHE A 33 46.29 -28.59 -13.06
N LYS A 34 47.47 -28.77 -12.46
CA LYS A 34 48.07 -27.93 -11.40
C LYS A 34 47.18 -27.79 -10.16
N GLY A 35 46.65 -28.91 -9.67
CA GLY A 35 45.67 -28.95 -8.57
C GLY A 35 46.15 -28.36 -7.23
N GLU A 36 47.46 -28.28 -6.99
CA GLU A 36 48.03 -27.66 -5.79
C GLU A 36 48.19 -26.13 -5.89
N ARG A 37 47.94 -25.55 -7.07
CA ARG A 37 48.05 -24.11 -7.28
C ARG A 37 46.74 -23.43 -6.87
N ASN A 38 46.85 -22.31 -6.16
CA ASN A 38 45.71 -21.43 -5.92
C ASN A 38 45.08 -20.98 -7.25
N ILE A 39 43.79 -21.20 -7.38
CA ILE A 39 43.00 -20.72 -8.53
C ILE A 39 42.67 -19.24 -8.36
N THR A 40 42.73 -18.48 -9.45
CA THR A 40 42.27 -17.09 -9.46
C THR A 40 40.75 -17.03 -9.53
N ARG A 41 40.16 -15.91 -9.06
CA ARG A 41 38.72 -15.68 -9.16
C ARG A 41 38.21 -15.77 -10.61
N TYR A 42 39.01 -15.34 -11.58
CA TYR A 42 38.66 -15.41 -13.00
C TYR A 42 38.65 -16.85 -13.54
N GLU A 43 39.65 -17.66 -13.18
CA GLU A 43 39.68 -19.08 -13.56
C GLU A 43 38.50 -19.85 -12.94
N LEU A 44 38.13 -19.53 -11.69
CA LEU A 44 36.93 -20.11 -11.07
C LEU A 44 35.65 -19.64 -11.77
N ALA A 45 35.56 -18.36 -12.17
CA ALA A 45 34.43 -17.86 -12.95
C ALA A 45 34.30 -18.55 -14.32
N GLN A 46 35.41 -18.92 -14.98
CA GLN A 46 35.38 -19.72 -16.22
C GLN A 46 34.81 -21.12 -15.98
N ILE A 47 35.16 -21.76 -14.86
CA ILE A 47 34.59 -23.05 -14.46
C ILE A 47 33.09 -22.91 -14.21
N ILE A 48 32.66 -21.88 -13.48
CA ILE A 48 31.24 -21.58 -13.21
C ILE A 48 30.48 -21.34 -14.52
N ALA A 49 31.03 -20.54 -15.44
CA ALA A 49 30.42 -20.28 -16.75
C ALA A 49 30.17 -21.56 -17.55
N ARG A 50 31.11 -22.50 -17.53
CA ARG A 50 30.98 -23.80 -18.21
C ARG A 50 29.95 -24.70 -17.54
N LEU A 51 29.85 -24.68 -16.21
CA LEU A 51 28.80 -25.36 -15.47
C LEU A 51 27.41 -24.80 -15.79
N MET A 52 27.28 -23.48 -15.91
CA MET A 52 26.02 -22.81 -16.31
C MET A 52 25.56 -23.23 -17.70
N ALA A 53 26.49 -23.43 -18.66
CA ALA A 53 26.15 -23.95 -19.98
C ALA A 53 25.64 -25.40 -19.98
N LYS A 54 25.74 -26.10 -18.84
CA LYS A 54 25.36 -27.51 -18.65
C LYS A 54 24.34 -27.70 -17.53
N GLU A 55 23.64 -26.63 -17.16
CA GLU A 55 22.66 -26.63 -16.06
C GLU A 55 21.61 -27.76 -16.21
N ASP A 56 21.23 -28.09 -17.44
CA ASP A 56 20.28 -29.16 -17.76
C ASP A 56 20.70 -30.55 -17.30
N GLN A 57 22.01 -30.77 -17.09
CA GLN A 57 22.57 -32.05 -16.64
C GLN A 57 22.70 -32.14 -15.11
N LEU A 58 22.40 -31.06 -14.39
CA LEU A 58 22.56 -30.96 -12.93
C LEU A 58 21.26 -31.29 -12.20
N ASN A 59 21.39 -31.96 -11.05
CA ASN A 59 20.28 -32.17 -10.13
C ASN A 59 19.92 -30.88 -9.35
N ALA A 60 18.81 -30.88 -8.62
CA ALA A 60 18.30 -29.67 -7.94
C ALA A 60 19.29 -29.07 -6.92
N GLU A 61 20.04 -29.90 -6.19
CA GLU A 61 21.02 -29.45 -5.19
C GLU A 61 22.27 -28.83 -5.85
N GLN A 62 22.74 -29.44 -6.94
CA GLN A 62 23.84 -28.92 -7.75
C GLN A 62 23.48 -27.60 -8.44
N ARG A 63 22.24 -27.47 -8.96
CA ARG A 63 21.74 -26.21 -9.52
C ARG A 63 21.69 -25.10 -8.47
N ALA A 64 21.15 -25.37 -7.29
CA ALA A 64 21.11 -24.39 -6.20
C ALA A 64 22.53 -23.93 -5.76
N THR A 65 23.50 -24.85 -5.79
CA THR A 65 24.90 -24.54 -5.48
C THR A 65 25.54 -23.71 -6.59
N LEU A 66 25.30 -24.06 -7.86
CA LEU A 66 25.75 -23.31 -9.02
C LEU A 66 25.16 -21.90 -9.04
N ASP A 67 23.87 -21.74 -8.72
CA ASP A 67 23.18 -20.46 -8.61
C ASP A 67 23.81 -19.55 -7.56
N LYS A 68 24.17 -20.13 -6.40
CA LYS A 68 24.86 -19.41 -5.32
C LYS A 68 26.24 -18.94 -5.79
N LEU A 69 27.02 -19.82 -6.42
CA LEU A 69 28.36 -19.50 -6.94
C LEU A 69 28.31 -18.47 -8.06
N ALA A 70 27.38 -18.60 -9.02
CA ALA A 70 27.17 -17.62 -10.08
C ALA A 70 26.78 -16.23 -9.53
N GLY A 71 26.08 -16.21 -8.39
CA GLY A 71 25.79 -14.98 -7.66
C GLY A 71 26.99 -14.36 -6.93
N GLU A 72 28.01 -15.15 -6.55
CA GLU A 72 29.22 -14.69 -5.85
C GLU A 72 30.33 -14.24 -6.81
N TYR A 73 30.36 -14.79 -8.02
CA TYR A 73 31.32 -14.49 -9.10
C TYR A 73 30.69 -13.66 -10.22
N ALA A 74 29.65 -12.90 -9.88
CA ALA A 74 28.83 -12.14 -10.81
C ALA A 74 29.64 -11.16 -11.68
N ASP A 75 30.56 -10.40 -11.07
CA ASP A 75 31.36 -9.40 -11.77
C ASP A 75 32.34 -10.05 -12.76
N GLU A 76 32.95 -11.17 -12.38
CA GLU A 76 33.82 -11.95 -13.25
C GLU A 76 33.06 -12.59 -14.42
N LEU A 77 31.85 -13.11 -14.17
CA LEU A 77 30.98 -13.69 -15.20
C LEU A 77 30.49 -12.63 -16.20
N ALA A 78 30.16 -11.42 -15.73
CA ALA A 78 29.81 -10.30 -16.60
C ALA A 78 30.97 -9.91 -17.52
N ASN A 79 32.20 -9.88 -17.00
CA ASN A 79 33.40 -9.64 -17.80
C ASN A 79 33.70 -10.76 -18.81
N LEU A 80 33.18 -11.96 -18.58
CA LEU A 80 33.22 -13.10 -19.51
C LEU A 80 32.06 -13.09 -20.53
N GLY A 81 31.15 -12.12 -20.47
CA GLY A 81 29.97 -12.05 -21.34
C GLY A 81 28.88 -13.06 -20.99
N VAL A 82 28.95 -13.68 -19.80
CA VAL A 82 27.97 -14.66 -19.32
C VAL A 82 26.84 -13.94 -18.61
N ARG A 83 25.61 -14.06 -19.11
CA ARG A 83 24.42 -13.53 -18.46
C ARG A 83 24.01 -14.47 -17.33
N VAL A 84 24.03 -13.96 -16.10
CA VAL A 84 23.54 -14.69 -14.93
C VAL A 84 22.09 -14.30 -14.69
N ALA A 85 21.16 -15.23 -14.90
CA ALA A 85 19.72 -14.98 -14.64
C ALA A 85 19.47 -14.54 -13.18
N ASN A 86 20.30 -15.00 -12.23
CA ASN A 86 20.26 -14.55 -10.83
C ASN A 86 20.78 -13.13 -10.61
N LEU A 87 21.63 -12.59 -11.50
CA LEU A 87 21.98 -11.16 -11.50
C LEU A 87 20.79 -10.31 -11.93
N GLU A 88 19.95 -10.79 -12.86
CA GLU A 88 18.72 -10.07 -13.22
C GLU A 88 17.71 -10.03 -12.06
N LYS A 89 17.67 -11.08 -11.22
CA LYS A 89 16.90 -11.07 -9.95
C LYS A 89 17.53 -10.21 -8.85
N LYS A 90 18.86 -10.07 -8.79
CA LYS A 90 19.57 -9.28 -7.74
C LYS A 90 19.76 -7.80 -8.09
N VAL A 91 19.85 -7.43 -9.37
CA VAL A 91 20.05 -6.05 -9.83
C VAL A 91 18.72 -5.32 -10.10
N GLY A 92 17.59 -6.04 -10.03
CA GLY A 92 16.21 -5.50 -10.11
C GLY A 92 15.39 -5.65 -8.82
N ASN A 93 16.02 -5.87 -7.66
CA ASN A 93 15.30 -6.13 -6.41
C ASN A 93 14.73 -4.87 -5.74
N ILE A 94 15.07 -3.66 -6.22
CA ILE A 94 14.47 -2.41 -5.74
C ILE A 94 13.77 -1.73 -6.91
N SER A 95 12.46 -1.51 -6.76
CA SER A 95 11.67 -0.72 -7.70
C SER A 95 11.22 0.59 -7.06
N TRP A 96 11.22 1.65 -7.86
CA TRP A 96 10.76 2.97 -7.47
C TRP A 96 9.52 3.33 -8.28
N SER A 97 8.55 3.96 -7.63
CA SER A 97 7.38 4.54 -8.29
C SER A 97 6.94 5.78 -7.53
N GLY A 98 6.02 6.57 -8.10
CA GLY A 98 5.57 7.76 -7.41
C GLY A 98 4.28 8.36 -7.94
N ASN A 99 3.83 9.39 -7.23
CA ASN A 99 2.82 10.29 -7.72
C ASN A 99 3.05 11.70 -7.20
N GLY A 100 2.56 12.66 -7.96
CA GLY A 100 2.44 14.06 -7.55
C GLY A 100 1.02 14.54 -7.75
N TYR A 101 0.56 15.50 -6.95
CA TYR A 101 -0.67 16.21 -7.25
C TYR A 101 -0.63 17.66 -6.77
N MET A 102 -1.46 18.48 -7.40
CA MET A 102 -1.77 19.85 -7.00
C MET A 102 -3.27 19.95 -6.76
N LYS A 103 -3.68 20.61 -5.68
CA LYS A 103 -5.09 20.73 -5.28
C LYS A 103 -5.41 22.13 -4.79
N PHE A 104 -6.50 22.68 -5.32
CA PHE A 104 -7.24 23.76 -4.69
C PHE A 104 -8.39 23.14 -3.91
N ALA A 105 -8.51 23.47 -2.63
CA ALA A 105 -9.55 22.95 -1.75
C ALA A 105 -10.17 24.08 -0.94
N GLN A 106 -11.48 24.07 -0.81
CA GLN A 106 -12.23 24.89 0.13
C GLN A 106 -12.74 24.00 1.26
N GLY A 107 -12.44 24.39 2.50
CA GLY A 107 -12.91 23.72 3.71
C GLY A 107 -13.41 24.73 4.74
N TYR A 108 -13.78 24.27 5.93
CA TYR A 108 -14.19 25.19 6.98
C TYR A 108 -12.97 25.87 7.64
N LYS A 109 -13.11 27.17 7.92
CA LYS A 109 -12.15 27.96 8.67
C LYS A 109 -12.10 27.48 10.11
N THR A 110 -10.89 27.29 10.63
CA THR A 110 -10.66 26.86 12.01
C THR A 110 -10.26 28.00 12.95
N TYR A 111 -10.43 27.76 14.25
CA TYR A 111 -9.76 28.48 15.34
C TYR A 111 -9.37 27.50 16.43
N GLU A 112 -8.29 27.78 17.15
CA GLU A 112 -7.89 26.96 18.30
C GLU A 112 -8.35 27.60 19.61
N THR A 113 -8.72 26.76 20.57
CA THR A 113 -8.89 27.13 21.98
C THR A 113 -7.90 26.36 22.83
N GLY A 114 -7.29 27.01 23.84
CA GLY A 114 -6.27 26.40 24.70
C GLY A 114 -4.85 26.77 24.25
N THR A 115 -3.84 26.12 24.85
CA THR A 115 -2.42 26.37 24.55
C THR A 115 -1.61 25.08 24.65
N GLY A 116 -0.64 24.89 23.77
CA GLY A 116 0.27 23.75 23.83
C GLY A 116 -0.42 22.44 23.43
N LYS A 117 -0.18 21.35 24.16
CA LYS A 117 -0.73 20.02 23.85
C LYS A 117 -2.24 19.89 24.07
N ASP A 118 -2.84 20.87 24.72
CA ASP A 118 -4.27 20.92 25.03
C ASP A 118 -5.05 21.82 24.05
N ALA A 119 -4.41 22.27 22.96
CA ALA A 119 -5.08 23.06 21.93
C ALA A 119 -6.13 22.20 21.21
N VAL A 120 -7.36 22.70 21.15
CA VAL A 120 -8.48 22.07 20.45
C VAL A 120 -8.84 22.91 19.24
N THR A 121 -8.89 22.29 18.06
CA THR A 121 -9.27 22.94 16.80
C THR A 121 -10.79 22.91 16.63
N HIS A 122 -11.39 24.07 16.39
CA HIS A 122 -12.82 24.25 16.15
C HIS A 122 -13.07 24.81 14.76
N TYR A 123 -14.09 24.32 14.05
CA TYR A 123 -14.53 24.90 12.79
C TYR A 123 -15.60 25.97 12.99
N THR A 124 -15.42 27.13 12.36
CA THR A 124 -16.34 28.28 12.44
C THR A 124 -17.62 28.12 11.59
N GLY A 125 -17.69 27.09 10.75
CA GLY A 125 -18.73 26.94 9.72
C GLY A 125 -18.55 27.81 8.48
N LYS A 126 -17.56 28.71 8.45
CA LYS A 126 -17.25 29.57 7.29
C LYS A 126 -16.23 28.94 6.38
N ALA A 127 -16.36 29.13 5.07
CA ALA A 127 -15.37 28.69 4.09
C ALA A 127 -13.99 29.36 4.24
N ASP A 128 -12.94 28.61 3.96
CA ASP A 128 -11.55 29.02 3.78
C ASP A 128 -10.91 28.18 2.67
N ASP A 129 -10.00 28.76 1.90
CA ASP A 129 -9.36 28.10 0.76
C ASP A 129 -7.90 27.75 1.01
N LYS A 130 -7.44 26.65 0.40
CA LYS A 130 -6.05 26.17 0.47
C LYS A 130 -5.58 25.81 -0.93
N TYR A 131 -4.32 26.12 -1.22
CA TYR A 131 -3.62 25.63 -2.40
C TYR A 131 -2.45 24.76 -1.96
N VAL A 132 -2.55 23.45 -2.18
CA VAL A 132 -1.62 22.45 -1.64
C VAL A 132 -1.05 21.56 -2.73
N GLY A 133 0.14 21.00 -2.48
CA GLY A 133 0.78 20.00 -3.30
C GLY A 133 1.31 18.84 -2.47
N ARG A 134 1.49 17.69 -3.12
CA ARG A 134 2.15 16.53 -2.52
C ARG A 134 2.99 15.81 -3.55
N ILE A 135 4.12 15.29 -3.11
CA ILE A 135 4.91 14.29 -3.84
C ILE A 135 5.03 13.05 -2.96
N ARG A 136 4.83 11.88 -3.57
CA ARG A 136 5.07 10.58 -2.94
C ARG A 136 6.06 9.77 -3.75
N ILE A 137 7.07 9.23 -3.08
CA ILE A 137 8.06 8.31 -3.65
C ILE A 137 7.94 6.99 -2.91
N ASN A 138 7.57 5.96 -3.67
CA ASN A 138 7.41 4.60 -3.20
C ASN A 138 8.64 3.77 -3.58
N VAL A 139 9.16 3.01 -2.63
CA VAL A 139 10.30 2.11 -2.80
C VAL A 139 9.86 0.71 -2.37
N LYS A 140 9.97 -0.26 -3.27
CA LYS A 140 9.73 -1.67 -2.95
C LYS A 140 11.04 -2.43 -3.11
N GLY A 141 11.50 -3.05 -2.03
CA GLY A 141 12.65 -3.96 -2.00
C GLY A 141 12.19 -5.41 -1.90
N GLN A 142 12.40 -6.21 -2.95
CA GLN A 142 12.18 -7.65 -2.95
C GLN A 142 13.33 -8.35 -2.22
N VAL A 143 13.03 -9.03 -1.11
CA VAL A 143 14.03 -9.74 -0.29
C VAL A 143 14.22 -11.17 -0.82
N ASN A 144 13.12 -11.86 -1.11
CA ASN A 144 13.06 -13.18 -1.76
C ASN A 144 11.66 -13.39 -2.36
N ASP A 145 11.37 -14.53 -2.98
CA ASP A 145 10.08 -14.78 -3.65
C ASP A 145 8.85 -14.64 -2.73
N SER A 146 9.00 -14.80 -1.42
CA SER A 146 7.92 -14.71 -0.43
C SER A 146 7.92 -13.41 0.36
N THR A 147 8.94 -12.55 0.25
CA THR A 147 9.14 -11.42 1.18
C THR A 147 9.52 -10.15 0.44
N TYR A 148 8.84 -9.05 0.76
CA TYR A 148 9.26 -7.72 0.33
C TYR A 148 9.13 -6.69 1.45
N VAL A 149 9.87 -5.60 1.32
CA VAL A 149 9.76 -4.40 2.15
C VAL A 149 9.26 -3.26 1.28
N ASN A 150 8.36 -2.45 1.80
CA ASN A 150 7.87 -1.25 1.13
C ASN A 150 8.03 -0.02 2.02
N GLY A 151 8.56 1.05 1.45
CA GLY A 151 8.66 2.36 2.07
C GLY A 151 8.03 3.42 1.19
N LEU A 152 7.31 4.37 1.80
CA LEU A 152 6.70 5.49 1.11
C LEU A 152 7.14 6.79 1.79
N LEU A 153 7.95 7.57 1.09
CA LEU A 153 8.29 8.94 1.49
C LEU A 153 7.22 9.89 0.93
N ARG A 154 6.72 10.79 1.78
CA ARG A 154 5.76 11.82 1.40
C ARG A 154 6.32 13.19 1.74
N SER A 155 6.12 14.13 0.81
CA SER A 155 6.37 15.54 1.01
C SER A 155 5.11 16.33 0.72
N ASP A 156 4.64 17.11 1.69
CA ASP A 156 3.45 17.96 1.61
C ASP A 156 3.85 19.45 1.53
N MET A 157 3.15 20.20 0.68
CA MET A 157 3.44 21.59 0.36
C MET A 157 2.17 22.43 0.51
N ASN A 158 2.26 23.60 1.16
CA ASN A 158 1.22 24.62 1.15
C ASN A 158 1.74 25.83 0.37
N PHE A 159 1.16 26.07 -0.80
CA PHE A 159 1.55 27.14 -1.72
C PHE A 159 0.89 28.49 -1.40
N LYS A 160 -0.07 28.53 -0.47
CA LYS A 160 -0.78 29.75 -0.10
C LYS A 160 -0.11 30.47 1.07
N ASP A 161 0.17 29.74 2.16
CA ASP A 161 0.50 30.35 3.46
C ASP A 161 1.82 29.85 4.08
N SER A 162 2.60 29.01 3.40
CA SER A 162 3.84 28.42 3.95
C SER A 162 5.07 28.63 3.07
N GLU A 163 6.20 28.93 3.71
CA GLU A 163 7.52 28.96 3.06
C GLU A 163 8.25 27.60 3.15
N THR A 164 7.76 26.68 3.98
CA THR A 164 8.38 25.36 4.23
C THR A 164 7.50 24.21 3.74
N SER A 165 8.11 23.04 3.53
CA SER A 165 7.43 21.79 3.17
C SER A 165 7.76 20.71 4.20
N ASP A 166 6.79 19.87 4.52
CA ASP A 166 6.94 18.78 5.47
C ASP A 166 7.26 17.48 4.75
N THR A 167 8.30 16.77 5.18
CA THR A 167 8.70 15.49 4.57
C THR A 167 8.88 14.42 5.63
N TYR A 168 8.23 13.27 5.44
CA TYR A 168 8.24 12.18 6.42
C TYR A 168 8.08 10.81 5.75
N MET A 169 8.40 9.76 6.50
CA MET A 169 8.10 8.38 6.11
C MET A 169 6.62 8.11 6.38
N GLN A 170 5.79 8.15 5.34
CA GLN A 170 4.36 7.89 5.44
C GLN A 170 4.10 6.41 5.75
N ARG A 171 4.82 5.49 5.08
CA ARG A 171 4.71 4.04 5.31
C ARG A 171 6.07 3.37 5.36
N LEU A 172 6.16 2.33 6.17
CA LEU A 172 7.27 1.39 6.17
C LEU A 172 6.78 0.06 6.73
N TYR A 173 6.73 -0.98 5.89
CA TYR A 173 6.27 -2.29 6.31
C TYR A 173 7.00 -3.42 5.59
N VAL A 174 7.00 -4.59 6.22
CA VAL A 174 7.45 -5.86 5.66
C VAL A 174 6.21 -6.70 5.40
N ARG A 175 6.19 -7.37 4.26
CA ARG A 175 5.14 -8.33 3.89
C ARG A 175 5.77 -9.68 3.59
N HIS A 176 5.22 -10.74 4.15
CA HIS A 176 5.68 -12.11 3.97
C HIS A 176 4.53 -13.05 3.63
N ALA A 177 4.63 -13.73 2.49
CA ALA A 177 3.68 -14.73 2.04
C ALA A 177 4.07 -16.14 2.50
N PHE A 178 3.15 -16.82 3.19
CA PHE A 178 3.23 -18.22 3.58
C PHE A 178 2.49 -19.07 2.54
N GLY A 179 3.16 -19.35 1.43
CA GLY A 179 2.54 -20.01 0.27
C GLY A 179 1.75 -19.04 -0.59
N ASP A 180 0.63 -19.48 -1.15
CA ASP A 180 -0.20 -18.75 -2.11
C ASP A 180 -1.39 -18.01 -1.49
N LYS A 181 -1.81 -18.39 -0.27
CA LYS A 181 -3.07 -17.90 0.32
C LYS A 181 -2.92 -17.14 1.62
N VAL A 182 -1.81 -17.30 2.34
CA VAL A 182 -1.63 -16.70 3.65
C VAL A 182 -0.53 -15.69 3.58
N GLU A 183 -0.74 -14.53 4.20
CA GLU A 183 0.25 -13.47 4.21
C GLU A 183 0.23 -12.72 5.54
N ALA A 184 1.39 -12.25 5.97
CA ALA A 184 1.52 -11.40 7.13
C ALA A 184 2.18 -10.06 6.77
N THR A 185 1.65 -8.99 7.32
CA THR A 185 2.17 -7.62 7.19
C THR A 185 2.57 -7.11 8.57
N LEU A 186 3.76 -6.51 8.69
CA LEU A 186 4.23 -5.88 9.91
C LEU A 186 4.82 -4.51 9.61
N GLY A 187 4.36 -3.47 10.30
CA GLY A 187 4.90 -2.12 10.19
C GLY A 187 3.82 -1.03 10.17
N LYS A 188 4.08 0.06 9.44
CA LYS A 188 3.10 1.10 9.12
C LYS A 188 2.61 0.88 7.68
N TYR A 189 1.40 0.37 7.53
CA TYR A 189 0.78 0.00 6.25
C TYR A 189 -0.57 0.70 6.07
N ASP A 190 -1.03 0.86 4.82
CA ASP A 190 -2.37 1.44 4.54
C ASP A 190 -3.43 0.39 4.86
N GLN A 191 -4.55 0.82 5.43
CA GLN A 191 -5.75 0.02 5.60
C GLN A 191 -6.96 0.82 5.13
N PHE A 192 -7.90 0.13 4.49
CA PHE A 192 -9.15 0.68 3.99
C PHE A 192 -10.31 -0.19 4.43
N PHE A 193 -11.37 0.43 4.92
CA PHE A 193 -12.62 -0.24 5.31
C PHE A 193 -13.77 0.30 4.44
N GLY A 194 -14.65 -0.60 4.01
CA GLY A 194 -15.83 -0.25 3.23
C GLY A 194 -15.60 -0.19 1.72
N GLN A 195 -16.48 0.53 1.04
CA GLN A 195 -16.49 0.73 -0.41
C GLN A 195 -16.36 2.21 -0.79
N THR A 196 -16.71 3.13 0.10
CA THR A 196 -16.75 4.58 -0.20
C THR A 196 -15.65 5.37 0.49
N GLY A 197 -14.88 4.76 1.40
CA GLY A 197 -13.79 5.43 2.11
C GLY A 197 -14.27 6.46 3.13
N VAL A 198 -15.53 6.40 3.54
CA VAL A 198 -16.11 7.32 4.53
C VAL A 198 -15.68 7.00 5.95
N PHE A 199 -15.38 5.73 6.22
CA PHE A 199 -15.13 5.23 7.56
C PHE A 199 -13.66 5.20 7.93
N PHE A 200 -12.84 4.57 7.08
CA PHE A 200 -11.40 4.49 7.27
C PHE A 200 -10.63 4.38 5.95
N ASP A 201 -9.74 5.34 5.72
CA ASP A 201 -8.66 5.28 4.71
C ASP A 201 -7.43 5.96 5.30
N SER A 202 -6.59 5.19 5.98
CA SER A 202 -5.39 5.70 6.64
C SER A 202 -4.43 4.56 6.96
N GLU A 203 -3.37 4.85 7.71
CA GLU A 203 -2.35 3.88 8.06
C GLU A 203 -2.57 3.25 9.44
N ILE A 204 -2.27 1.96 9.52
CA ILE A 204 -2.17 1.22 10.77
C ILE A 204 -0.70 0.96 11.07
N LYS A 205 -0.28 1.32 12.29
CA LYS A 205 0.99 0.89 12.89
C LYS A 205 0.74 -0.38 13.68
N GLY A 206 1.01 -1.54 13.08
CA GLY A 206 0.65 -2.81 13.69
C GLY A 206 1.06 -4.03 12.89
N ALA A 207 0.31 -5.11 13.08
CA ALA A 207 0.44 -6.37 12.36
C ALA A 207 -0.90 -6.80 11.78
N GLU A 208 -0.86 -7.47 10.64
CA GLU A 208 -2.03 -8.08 9.98
C GLU A 208 -1.65 -9.48 9.50
N VAL A 209 -2.60 -10.40 9.57
CA VAL A 209 -2.57 -11.66 8.82
C VAL A 209 -3.79 -11.72 7.92
N ALA A 210 -3.55 -11.99 6.64
CA ALA A 210 -4.60 -12.12 5.64
C ALA A 210 -4.63 -13.54 5.05
N PHE A 211 -5.84 -14.04 4.81
CA PHE A 211 -6.13 -15.27 4.10
C PHE A 211 -6.92 -14.95 2.82
N HIS A 212 -6.32 -15.24 1.67
CA HIS A 212 -6.85 -15.02 0.34
C HIS A 212 -7.31 -16.36 -0.25
N ALA A 213 -8.61 -16.67 -0.13
CA ALA A 213 -9.13 -17.91 -0.71
C ALA A 213 -9.22 -17.81 -2.25
N ASN A 214 -9.69 -16.65 -2.73
CA ASN A 214 -9.79 -16.20 -4.11
C ASN A 214 -10.31 -14.74 -4.12
N ASP A 215 -10.50 -14.16 -5.31
CA ASP A 215 -10.99 -12.79 -5.48
C ASP A 215 -12.30 -12.51 -4.73
N ALA A 216 -13.19 -13.49 -4.58
CA ALA A 216 -14.49 -13.34 -3.92
C ALA A 216 -14.46 -13.55 -2.40
N ALA A 217 -13.35 -14.01 -1.83
CA ALA A 217 -13.30 -14.33 -0.41
C ALA A 217 -11.89 -14.13 0.17
N ASN A 218 -11.73 -13.00 0.85
CA ASN A 218 -10.53 -12.62 1.58
C ASN A 218 -10.91 -12.35 3.04
N LEU A 219 -10.07 -12.77 3.98
CA LEU A 219 -10.21 -12.46 5.40
C LEU A 219 -8.90 -11.86 5.91
N ALA A 220 -8.95 -10.62 6.38
CA ALA A 220 -7.84 -9.96 7.06
C ALA A 220 -8.16 -9.82 8.54
N VAL A 221 -7.19 -10.08 9.41
CA VAL A 221 -7.28 -9.83 10.85
C VAL A 221 -6.02 -9.11 11.29
N GLY A 222 -6.17 -7.99 11.99
CA GLY A 222 -5.04 -7.19 12.42
C GLY A 222 -5.21 -6.56 13.80
N TYR A 223 -4.10 -6.06 14.31
CA TYR A 223 -4.02 -5.33 15.56
C TYR A 223 -2.99 -4.21 15.43
N GLY A 224 -3.35 -3.01 15.87
CA GLY A 224 -2.42 -1.88 15.83
C GLY A 224 -3.03 -0.54 16.22
N ARG A 225 -2.24 0.51 16.05
CA ARG A 225 -2.66 1.90 16.23
C ARG A 225 -3.09 2.49 14.91
N PHE A 226 -4.28 3.07 14.86
CA PHE A 226 -4.89 3.66 13.67
C PHE A 226 -4.51 5.14 13.61
N GLU A 227 -3.62 5.55 12.71
CA GLU A 227 -2.92 6.85 12.79
C GLU A 227 -3.85 8.06 13.00
N ASP A 228 -4.98 8.11 12.29
CA ASP A 228 -5.86 9.28 12.23
C ASP A 228 -7.06 9.22 13.19
N TRP A 229 -7.24 8.14 13.94
CA TRP A 229 -8.30 8.06 14.95
C TRP A 229 -7.84 8.69 16.26
N ASN A 230 -8.10 9.98 16.42
CA ASN A 230 -7.84 10.73 17.64
C ASN A 230 -9.15 11.07 18.38
N GLY A 231 -9.06 11.50 19.63
CA GLY A 231 -10.22 11.81 20.49
C GLY A 231 -11.06 13.02 20.07
N ASP A 232 -10.78 13.63 18.92
CA ASP A 232 -11.46 14.87 18.50
C ASP A 232 -12.83 14.59 17.89
N TYR A 233 -12.99 13.47 17.18
CA TYR A 233 -14.24 13.07 16.51
C TYR A 233 -15.16 12.21 17.39
N ALA A 234 -14.60 11.56 18.42
CA ALA A 234 -15.33 10.63 19.27
C ALA A 234 -14.89 10.71 20.72
N ASP A 235 -15.88 10.74 21.63
CA ASP A 235 -15.68 11.01 23.06
C ASP A 235 -15.08 9.81 23.83
N ASN A 236 -14.99 8.65 23.18
CA ASN A 236 -14.56 7.36 23.71
C ASN A 236 -13.15 6.94 23.25
N ILE A 237 -12.43 7.80 22.53
CA ILE A 237 -11.07 7.57 22.06
C ILE A 237 -10.08 8.37 22.92
N THR A 238 -9.03 7.71 23.38
CA THR A 238 -7.99 8.27 24.27
C THR A 238 -6.62 8.22 23.62
N ASP A 239 -5.67 8.98 24.15
CA ASP A 239 -4.27 8.94 23.70
C ASP A 239 -3.69 7.53 23.82
N LYS A 240 -3.10 7.01 22.74
CA LYS A 240 -2.56 5.63 22.59
C LYS A 240 -3.64 4.59 22.31
N HIS A 241 -4.48 4.90 21.35
CA HIS A 241 -5.49 4.04 20.78
C HIS A 241 -4.90 2.82 20.05
N GLU A 242 -5.33 1.64 20.49
CA GLU A 242 -5.01 0.36 19.87
C GLU A 242 -6.33 -0.38 19.63
N TYR A 243 -6.45 -0.96 18.44
CA TYR A 243 -7.65 -1.65 17.99
C TYR A 243 -7.27 -2.99 17.37
N ALA A 244 -8.12 -3.99 17.61
CA ALA A 244 -8.18 -5.18 16.79
C ALA A 244 -9.22 -4.96 15.69
N TYR A 245 -8.99 -5.52 14.50
CA TYR A 245 -9.98 -5.54 13.44
C TYR A 245 -10.01 -6.88 12.72
N ALA A 246 -11.16 -7.15 12.09
CA ALA A 246 -11.33 -8.20 11.11
C ALA A 246 -12.12 -7.64 9.92
N GLN A 247 -11.68 -7.95 8.71
CA GLN A 247 -12.37 -7.61 7.47
C GLN A 247 -12.54 -8.87 6.64
N PHE A 248 -13.78 -9.16 6.29
CA PHE A 248 -14.08 -10.10 5.22
C PHE A 248 -14.44 -9.29 3.97
N SER A 249 -13.76 -9.52 2.85
CA SER A 249 -14.00 -8.78 1.61
C SER A 249 -13.91 -9.65 0.37
N GLY A 250 -14.52 -9.21 -0.72
CA GLY A 250 -14.43 -9.92 -1.98
C GLY A 250 -15.09 -9.22 -3.15
N GLU A 251 -14.69 -9.64 -4.35
CA GLU A 251 -15.29 -9.27 -5.62
C GLU A 251 -15.83 -10.51 -6.33
N ALA A 252 -17.13 -10.50 -6.65
CA ALA A 252 -17.82 -11.58 -7.32
C ALA A 252 -18.65 -11.06 -8.50
N GLY A 253 -18.07 -11.14 -9.70
CA GLY A 253 -18.74 -10.73 -10.94
C GLY A 253 -18.97 -9.22 -10.99
N ARG A 254 -20.19 -8.78 -10.65
CA ARG A 254 -20.58 -7.36 -10.62
C ARG A 254 -20.65 -6.76 -9.22
N PHE A 255 -20.28 -7.53 -8.20
CA PHE A 255 -20.37 -7.13 -6.81
C PHE A 255 -18.98 -7.01 -6.21
N ALA A 256 -18.73 -5.94 -5.46
CA ALA A 256 -17.65 -5.83 -4.48
C ALA A 256 -18.30 -5.58 -3.12
N TYR A 257 -17.83 -6.26 -2.08
CA TYR A 257 -18.43 -6.19 -0.74
C TYR A 257 -17.40 -6.38 0.35
N ASP A 258 -17.76 -5.91 1.52
CA ASP A 258 -17.02 -6.12 2.76
C ASP A 258 -17.96 -6.25 3.96
N VAL A 259 -17.44 -6.90 5.00
CA VAL A 259 -17.97 -6.88 6.35
C VAL A 259 -16.79 -6.62 7.28
N ASP A 260 -16.88 -5.53 8.02
CA ASP A 260 -15.82 -5.01 8.84
C ASP A 260 -16.21 -5.06 10.32
N TYR A 261 -15.23 -5.38 11.16
CA TYR A 261 -15.34 -5.33 12.60
C TYR A 261 -14.11 -4.65 13.18
N VAL A 262 -14.29 -3.66 14.05
CA VAL A 262 -13.20 -2.97 14.75
C VAL A 262 -13.53 -2.87 16.24
N ASN A 263 -12.60 -3.29 17.10
CA ASN A 263 -12.78 -3.29 18.54
C ASN A 263 -11.58 -2.67 19.26
N GLY A 264 -11.85 -1.74 20.17
CA GLY A 264 -10.84 -1.07 20.99
C GLY A 264 -10.49 -1.83 22.27
N THR A 265 -9.33 -1.49 22.83
CA THR A 265 -8.91 -1.96 24.16
C THR A 265 -9.78 -1.39 25.29
N SER A 266 -9.65 -1.87 26.53
CA SER A 266 -10.50 -1.45 27.65
C SER A 266 -10.49 0.06 27.97
N SER A 267 -9.48 0.80 27.51
CA SER A 267 -9.41 2.26 27.61
C SER A 267 -10.11 3.01 26.46
N ASN A 268 -10.37 2.35 25.32
CA ASN A 268 -11.03 2.91 24.15
C ASN A 268 -12.32 2.13 23.85
N LYS A 269 -13.48 2.70 24.20
CA LYS A 269 -14.77 2.01 24.06
C LYS A 269 -15.29 2.07 22.62
N VAL A 270 -14.58 1.43 21.69
CA VAL A 270 -14.96 1.37 20.28
C VAL A 270 -15.33 -0.07 19.96
N ASN A 271 -16.53 -0.26 19.41
CA ASN A 271 -17.01 -1.55 18.95
C ASN A 271 -17.87 -1.31 17.73
N ILE A 272 -17.24 -1.44 16.56
CA ILE A 272 -17.80 -1.04 15.29
C ILE A 272 -18.04 -2.27 14.43
N TRP A 273 -19.25 -2.35 13.90
CA TRP A 273 -19.63 -3.27 12.84
C TRP A 273 -19.95 -2.47 11.59
N GLY A 274 -19.47 -2.93 10.44
CA GLY A 274 -19.80 -2.32 9.18
C GLY A 274 -19.98 -3.32 8.05
N ALA A 275 -20.62 -2.86 7.00
CA ALA A 275 -20.73 -3.57 5.74
C ALA A 275 -20.84 -2.59 4.59
N GLY A 276 -20.07 -2.85 3.54
CA GLY A 276 -20.10 -2.11 2.29
C GLY A 276 -20.53 -2.98 1.11
N LEU A 277 -21.14 -2.34 0.11
CA LEU A 277 -21.49 -2.96 -1.17
C LEU A 277 -21.33 -1.98 -2.33
N THR A 278 -20.65 -2.42 -3.39
CA THR A 278 -20.73 -1.83 -4.73
C THR A 278 -21.30 -2.86 -5.70
N ALA A 279 -22.36 -2.51 -6.43
CA ALA A 279 -23.05 -3.40 -7.35
C ALA A 279 -23.23 -2.76 -8.74
N GLY A 280 -22.60 -3.36 -9.75
CA GLY A 280 -22.76 -2.99 -11.15
C GLY A 280 -24.16 -3.31 -11.66
N LEU A 281 -24.88 -2.28 -12.11
CA LEU A 281 -26.23 -2.39 -12.66
C LEU A 281 -26.25 -2.69 -14.17
N GLY A 282 -25.08 -2.58 -14.82
CA GLY A 282 -24.96 -2.66 -16.27
C GLY A 282 -25.12 -1.30 -16.96
N GLY A 283 -24.79 -1.23 -18.24
CA GLY A 283 -24.83 0.03 -18.99
C GLY A 283 -23.88 1.11 -18.47
N GLY A 284 -22.86 0.73 -17.69
CA GLY A 284 -21.92 1.66 -17.05
C GLY A 284 -22.38 2.24 -15.72
N PHE A 285 -23.54 1.82 -15.19
CA PHE A 285 -24.05 2.24 -13.88
C PHE A 285 -23.66 1.26 -12.77
N ASP A 286 -23.51 1.80 -11.57
CA ASP A 286 -23.34 1.05 -10.33
C ASP A 286 -24.02 1.77 -9.16
N VAL A 287 -24.47 1.02 -8.17
CA VAL A 287 -24.85 1.57 -6.86
C VAL A 287 -23.80 1.18 -5.85
N PHE A 288 -23.53 2.05 -4.90
CA PHE A 288 -22.54 1.82 -3.86
C PHE A 288 -22.98 2.41 -2.52
N GLY A 289 -22.43 1.91 -1.43
CA GLY A 289 -22.70 2.45 -0.11
C GLY A 289 -22.09 1.63 1.00
N ASP A 290 -21.91 2.31 2.13
CA ASP A 290 -21.37 1.76 3.37
C ASP A 290 -22.36 1.98 4.52
N TYR A 291 -22.35 1.09 5.49
CA TYR A 291 -23.01 1.28 6.78
C TYR A 291 -22.05 0.88 7.90
N TYR A 292 -21.90 1.73 8.91
CA TYR A 292 -21.09 1.49 10.11
C TYR A 292 -21.85 1.89 11.35
N LYS A 293 -21.71 1.11 12.42
CA LYS A 293 -22.37 1.37 13.69
C LYS A 293 -21.44 1.13 14.87
N ASN A 294 -21.33 2.10 15.77
CA ASN A 294 -20.55 1.97 17.01
C ASN A 294 -21.43 1.61 18.20
N THR A 295 -21.42 0.34 18.63
CA THR A 295 -22.30 -0.17 19.69
C THR A 295 -21.80 0.07 21.11
N ASP A 296 -20.55 0.54 21.27
CA ASP A 296 -20.02 0.89 22.59
C ASP A 296 -20.26 2.37 22.94
N ALA A 297 -20.56 3.19 21.94
CA ALA A 297 -20.93 4.59 22.12
C ALA A 297 -22.41 4.73 22.51
N LYS A 298 -22.72 5.74 23.33
CA LYS A 298 -24.09 5.95 23.82
C LYS A 298 -25.04 6.28 22.66
N GLY A 299 -26.12 5.52 22.55
CA GLY A 299 -27.14 5.71 21.52
C GLY A 299 -26.88 4.89 20.24
N ASP A 300 -25.83 4.07 20.25
CA ASP A 300 -25.38 3.23 19.15
C ASP A 300 -25.29 3.96 17.81
N PRO A 301 -24.51 5.05 17.74
CA PRO A 301 -24.50 5.94 16.60
C PRO A 301 -24.06 5.23 15.33
N ASP A 302 -24.57 5.70 14.20
CA ASP A 302 -24.24 5.16 12.88
C ASP A 302 -23.74 6.19 11.86
N LEU A 303 -23.12 5.65 10.81
CA LEU A 303 -22.57 6.35 9.67
C LEU A 303 -22.97 5.54 8.44
N TRP A 304 -23.58 6.18 7.45
CA TRP A 304 -23.90 5.50 6.21
C TRP A 304 -23.81 6.38 4.98
N THR A 305 -23.54 5.72 3.86
CA THR A 305 -23.47 6.33 2.53
C THR A 305 -24.30 5.52 1.55
N ALA A 306 -24.91 6.20 0.59
CA ALA A 306 -25.56 5.54 -0.54
C ALA A 306 -25.42 6.41 -1.79
N GLY A 307 -25.01 5.81 -2.89
CA GLY A 307 -24.72 6.53 -4.12
C GLY A 307 -24.99 5.75 -5.39
N LEU A 308 -24.97 6.51 -6.50
CA LEU A 308 -25.10 6.03 -7.86
C LEU A 308 -23.91 6.56 -8.66
N GLY A 309 -23.17 5.64 -9.27
CA GLY A 309 -22.05 5.93 -10.16
C GLY A 309 -22.40 5.68 -11.63
N TYR A 310 -21.72 6.42 -12.50
CA TYR A 310 -21.72 6.19 -13.93
C TYR A 310 -20.32 6.34 -14.52
N GLY A 311 -19.92 5.36 -15.33
CA GLY A 311 -18.62 5.32 -15.98
C GLY A 311 -17.53 4.67 -15.13
N LYS A 312 -16.38 4.45 -15.77
CA LYS A 312 -15.18 3.88 -15.17
C LYS A 312 -13.99 4.67 -15.66
N GLN A 313 -13.27 5.29 -14.72
CA GLN A 313 -12.05 6.02 -15.01
C GLN A 313 -10.85 5.06 -15.04
N ASP A 314 -9.96 5.26 -16.00
CA ASP A 314 -8.73 4.51 -16.19
C ASP A 314 -7.60 5.46 -16.60
N ASN A 315 -6.57 5.58 -15.76
CA ASN A 315 -5.43 6.49 -15.96
C ASN A 315 -4.68 6.23 -17.27
N ALA A 316 -4.76 5.03 -17.85
CA ALA A 316 -4.13 4.71 -19.13
C ALA A 316 -4.99 5.14 -20.34
N LYS A 317 -6.29 5.37 -20.15
CA LYS A 317 -7.26 5.64 -21.22
C LYS A 317 -7.72 7.09 -21.18
N VAL A 318 -7.13 7.90 -22.06
CA VAL A 318 -7.52 9.31 -22.25
C VAL A 318 -9.01 9.41 -22.57
N GLY A 319 -9.70 10.35 -21.90
CA GLY A 319 -11.13 10.56 -22.02
C GLY A 319 -12.00 9.56 -21.25
N SER A 320 -11.41 8.56 -20.56
CA SER A 320 -12.16 7.78 -19.58
C SER A 320 -12.58 8.66 -18.41
N PHE A 321 -13.76 8.40 -17.86
CA PHE A 321 -14.33 9.19 -16.79
C PHE A 321 -15.20 8.35 -15.86
N ARG A 322 -15.42 8.87 -14.65
CA ARG A 322 -16.45 8.46 -13.72
C ARG A 322 -17.11 9.71 -13.16
N VAL A 323 -18.42 9.67 -13.00
CA VAL A 323 -19.18 10.64 -12.23
C VAL A 323 -20.05 9.89 -11.24
N ALA A 324 -20.20 10.42 -10.03
CA ALA A 324 -21.10 9.83 -9.06
C ALA A 324 -21.76 10.89 -8.19
N ALA A 325 -22.91 10.53 -7.64
CA ALA A 325 -23.58 11.29 -6.60
C ALA A 325 -23.93 10.36 -5.45
N SER A 326 -23.73 10.82 -4.22
CA SER A 326 -24.06 10.08 -3.01
C SER A 326 -24.67 10.98 -1.94
N TYR A 327 -25.41 10.36 -1.03
CA TYR A 327 -25.83 10.95 0.21
C TYR A 327 -25.01 10.35 1.35
N VAL A 328 -24.64 11.18 2.31
CA VAL A 328 -23.87 10.80 3.50
C VAL A 328 -24.63 11.26 4.74
N ASP A 329 -24.72 10.40 5.73
CA ASP A 329 -25.31 10.67 7.05
C ASP A 329 -24.37 10.10 8.12
N ALA A 330 -23.90 10.94 9.02
CA ALA A 330 -22.85 10.59 9.97
C ALA A 330 -23.16 11.13 11.35
N GLU A 331 -23.39 10.23 12.31
CA GLU A 331 -23.47 10.59 13.72
C GLU A 331 -22.08 10.65 14.37
N ARG A 332 -21.94 11.56 15.34
CA ARG A 332 -20.75 11.66 16.17
C ARG A 332 -20.50 10.32 16.87
N ASN A 333 -19.23 9.92 17.00
CA ASN A 333 -18.77 8.62 17.51
C ASN A 333 -18.98 7.41 16.60
N ALA A 334 -19.71 7.52 15.48
CA ALA A 334 -19.66 6.53 14.39
C ALA A 334 -18.55 6.89 13.39
N PHE A 335 -18.37 8.19 13.14
CA PHE A 335 -17.27 8.73 12.36
C PHE A 335 -16.06 9.06 13.25
N LEU A 336 -14.89 8.60 12.85
CA LEU A 336 -13.66 8.65 13.66
C LEU A 336 -12.49 9.44 13.00
N GLY A 337 -12.72 10.10 11.86
CA GLY A 337 -11.81 11.12 11.32
C GLY A 337 -10.88 10.71 10.17
N ALA A 338 -10.80 9.43 9.80
CA ALA A 338 -9.85 8.92 8.82
C ALA A 338 -10.53 8.59 7.48
N TYR A 339 -10.80 9.55 6.60
CA TYR A 339 -11.62 9.32 5.39
C TYR A 339 -10.91 9.75 4.10
N THR A 340 -11.36 9.22 2.95
CA THR A 340 -10.76 9.45 1.62
C THR A 340 -11.05 10.85 1.03
N TYR A 341 -12.20 11.43 1.36
CA TYR A 341 -12.73 12.63 0.67
C TYR A 341 -11.78 13.83 0.73
N ASP A 342 -11.56 14.47 -0.41
CA ASP A 342 -10.75 15.69 -0.51
C ASP A 342 -11.50 16.94 -0.01
N ALA A 343 -12.84 16.93 -0.01
CA ALA A 343 -13.71 17.96 0.56
C ALA A 343 -14.92 17.35 1.28
N SER A 344 -14.89 17.37 2.61
CA SER A 344 -15.89 16.70 3.45
C SER A 344 -16.48 17.61 4.54
N PRO A 345 -17.81 17.77 4.59
CA PRO A 345 -18.50 18.40 5.70
C PRO A 345 -18.39 17.62 7.03
N LEU A 346 -17.92 16.37 7.02
CA LEU A 346 -17.77 15.53 8.22
C LEU A 346 -16.85 16.17 9.27
N ASP A 347 -15.95 17.05 8.84
CA ASP A 347 -15.13 17.88 9.71
C ASP A 347 -15.94 18.76 10.68
N ALA A 348 -17.21 19.08 10.38
CA ALA A 348 -18.11 19.71 11.33
C ALA A 348 -18.25 18.92 12.65
N LEU A 349 -18.04 17.59 12.61
CA LEU A 349 -17.99 16.73 13.79
C LEU A 349 -16.73 16.92 14.64
N LEU A 350 -15.79 17.80 14.32
CA LEU A 350 -14.79 18.25 15.32
C LEU A 350 -15.44 19.13 16.41
N ASN A 351 -16.53 19.82 16.08
CA ASN A 351 -17.33 20.53 17.07
C ASN A 351 -18.16 19.51 17.88
N LYS A 352 -17.88 19.41 19.19
CA LYS A 352 -18.55 18.48 20.12
C LYS A 352 -20.06 18.71 20.27
N ASP A 353 -20.54 19.91 19.94
CA ASP A 353 -21.97 20.21 19.95
C ASP A 353 -22.69 19.63 18.71
N VAL A 354 -21.96 19.39 17.62
CA VAL A 354 -22.48 18.74 16.42
C VAL A 354 -22.61 17.24 16.68
N LYS A 355 -23.84 16.74 16.61
CA LYS A 355 -24.20 15.34 16.88
C LYS A 355 -24.33 14.50 15.63
N GLU A 356 -24.61 15.14 14.49
CA GLU A 356 -24.95 14.49 13.23
C GLU A 356 -24.68 15.46 12.08
N VAL A 357 -24.14 14.96 10.98
CA VAL A 357 -23.89 15.71 9.74
C VAL A 357 -24.47 14.92 8.56
N LYS A 358 -25.27 15.58 7.74
CA LYS A 358 -25.90 15.04 6.52
C LYS A 358 -25.55 15.92 5.33
N PHE A 359 -25.25 15.35 4.19
CA PHE A 359 -24.98 16.11 2.96
C PHE A 359 -25.11 15.25 1.70
N TRP A 360 -25.27 15.92 0.57
CA TRP A 360 -25.07 15.32 -0.75
C TRP A 360 -23.65 15.57 -1.23
N ARG A 361 -23.07 14.60 -1.93
CA ARG A 361 -21.74 14.70 -2.55
C ARG A 361 -21.85 14.37 -4.04
N ALA A 362 -21.22 15.19 -4.87
CA ALA A 362 -20.98 14.93 -6.27
C ALA A 362 -19.47 14.81 -6.51
N GLU A 363 -19.05 13.78 -7.22
CA GLU A 363 -17.66 13.54 -7.58
C GLU A 363 -17.49 13.27 -9.07
N GLY A 364 -16.34 13.64 -9.60
CA GLY A 364 -16.01 13.44 -11.00
C GLY A 364 -14.52 13.23 -11.21
N ASP A 365 -14.19 12.19 -11.97
CA ASP A 365 -12.84 11.88 -12.41
C ASP A 365 -12.79 11.83 -13.94
N VAL A 366 -11.77 12.43 -14.53
CA VAL A 366 -11.50 12.33 -15.97
C VAL A 366 -10.01 12.22 -16.25
N THR A 367 -9.63 11.27 -17.10
CA THR A 367 -8.26 11.13 -17.58
C THR A 367 -7.99 12.09 -18.72
N LEU A 368 -7.26 13.16 -18.42
CA LEU A 368 -6.91 14.21 -19.38
C LEU A 368 -5.77 13.80 -20.31
N ALA A 369 -4.81 13.02 -19.77
CA ALA A 369 -3.72 12.42 -20.52
C ALA A 369 -3.32 11.11 -19.84
N LYS A 370 -2.48 10.30 -20.48
CA LYS A 370 -1.96 9.08 -19.87
C LYS A 370 -1.30 9.42 -18.53
N ASN A 371 -1.76 8.76 -17.47
CA ASN A 371 -1.37 8.97 -16.08
C ASN A 371 -1.64 10.38 -15.51
N VAL A 372 -2.50 11.17 -16.15
CA VAL A 372 -2.91 12.49 -15.68
C VAL A 372 -4.44 12.51 -15.50
N ARG A 373 -4.89 12.65 -14.26
CA ARG A 373 -6.31 12.63 -13.88
C ARG A 373 -6.71 13.95 -13.24
N LEU A 374 -7.76 14.57 -13.78
CA LEU A 374 -8.50 15.63 -13.10
C LEU A 374 -9.57 14.99 -12.23
N HIS A 375 -9.61 15.39 -10.97
CA HIS A 375 -10.59 14.96 -9.99
C HIS A 375 -11.25 16.19 -9.38
N GLY A 376 -12.55 16.10 -9.11
CA GLY A 376 -13.30 17.15 -8.43
C GLY A 376 -14.38 16.57 -7.54
N GLU A 377 -14.58 17.24 -6.40
CA GLU A 377 -15.60 16.91 -5.42
C GLU A 377 -16.36 18.17 -5.02
N TYR A 378 -17.66 18.01 -4.79
CA TYR A 378 -18.51 19.05 -4.24
C TYR A 378 -19.52 18.44 -3.28
N SER A 379 -19.49 18.91 -2.04
CA SER A 379 -20.40 18.50 -0.98
C SER A 379 -21.34 19.66 -0.65
N PHE A 380 -22.65 19.42 -0.74
CA PHE A 380 -23.68 20.45 -0.70
C PHE A 380 -24.92 20.03 0.09
N ASP A 381 -25.79 21.01 0.40
CA ASP A 381 -26.98 20.83 1.26
C ASP A 381 -26.58 20.22 2.62
N VAL A 382 -25.52 20.80 3.21
CA VAL A 382 -24.98 20.38 4.49
C VAL A 382 -25.98 20.70 5.61
N LYS A 383 -26.35 19.68 6.37
CA LYS A 383 -27.26 19.79 7.51
C LYS A 383 -26.61 19.21 8.74
N THR A 384 -26.61 19.97 9.83
CA THR A 384 -26.06 19.55 11.12
C THR A 384 -27.12 19.53 12.21
N LYS A 385 -26.95 18.67 13.20
CA LYS A 385 -27.79 18.62 14.40
C LYS A 385 -26.98 18.95 15.65
N GLY A 386 -27.60 19.66 16.59
CA GLY A 386 -26.98 19.99 17.89
C GLY A 386 -26.30 21.37 17.93
N THR A 387 -26.26 22.07 16.80
CA THR A 387 -25.81 23.46 16.70
C THR A 387 -26.73 24.26 15.77
N ASP A 388 -26.72 25.59 15.96
CA ASP A 388 -27.36 26.57 15.06
C ASP A 388 -26.35 27.14 14.02
N THR A 389 -25.11 26.65 14.01
CA THR A 389 -24.10 27.03 13.02
C THR A 389 -24.57 26.62 11.62
N ASP A 390 -24.61 27.60 10.73
CA ASP A 390 -24.83 27.40 9.30
C ASP A 390 -23.47 27.10 8.63
N TYR A 391 -23.31 25.86 8.15
CA TYR A 391 -22.09 25.36 7.53
C TYR A 391 -22.18 25.50 6.00
N ASP A 392 -21.20 26.17 5.41
CA ASP A 392 -21.11 26.38 3.96
C ASP A 392 -20.90 25.05 3.18
N ASP A 393 -21.18 25.05 1.88
CA ASP A 393 -20.77 23.93 1.01
C ASP A 393 -19.24 23.87 0.88
N VAL A 394 -18.68 22.69 0.60
CA VAL A 394 -17.23 22.49 0.44
C VAL A 394 -16.89 21.82 -0.88
N ALA A 395 -15.74 22.17 -1.45
CA ALA A 395 -15.34 21.70 -2.78
C ALA A 395 -13.84 21.48 -2.88
N SER A 396 -13.44 20.60 -3.78
CA SER A 396 -12.03 20.43 -4.18
C SER A 396 -11.90 20.16 -5.66
N VAL A 397 -10.77 20.60 -6.23
CA VAL A 397 -10.34 20.23 -7.57
C VAL A 397 -8.85 19.91 -7.53
N SER A 398 -8.48 18.74 -8.06
CA SER A 398 -7.10 18.26 -8.06
C SER A 398 -6.66 17.71 -9.41
N LEU A 399 -5.39 17.95 -9.74
CA LEU A 399 -4.72 17.38 -10.90
C LEU A 399 -3.65 16.40 -10.43
N ASN A 400 -3.81 15.14 -10.80
CA ASN A 400 -3.05 14.01 -10.29
C ASN A 400 -2.15 13.43 -11.37
N TYR A 401 -0.88 13.19 -11.05
CA TYR A 401 0.15 12.67 -11.94
C TYR A 401 0.72 11.37 -11.37
N VAL A 402 0.67 10.29 -12.16
CA VAL A 402 1.25 8.98 -11.80
C VAL A 402 2.43 8.69 -12.72
N PHE A 403 3.58 8.28 -12.18
CA PHE A 403 4.76 8.00 -13.01
C PHE A 403 5.48 6.73 -12.59
#